data_AF-A0A9E3Q8T5-F1
#
_entry.id   AF-A0A9E3Q8T5-F1
#
_cell.length_a   1.000
_cell.length_b   1.000
_cell.length_c   1.000
_cell.angle_alpha   90.00
_cell.angle_beta   90.00
_cell.angle_gamma   90.00
#
_symmetry.space_group_name_H-M   'P 1'
#
loop_
_entity.id
_entity.type
_entity.pdbx_description
1 polymer ?
#
loop_
_entity_poly.entity_id
_entity_poly.type
_entity_poly.pdbx_seq_one_letter_code
_entity_poly.pdbx_strand_id
1 'polypeptide(L)'
;IFIGFPEVKETILYSFIHAPEHINTLFLGVIDISGKSLFLSLLAALATYFQLHVSSNSNKVPSPSASSFGDNLTISMQKQMKYFFPLLMFFISYKISGVIGLYFLTTNLFSALQELYVKRHLKTVQV
;
A
#
# COMPACT_ATOMS: atom_id res chain seq x y z
N ILE A 1 -1.95 11.08 -13.70
CA ILE A 1 -1.08 11.58 -12.61
C ILE A 1 0.26 10.82 -12.54
N PHE A 2 0.36 9.53 -12.88
CA PHE A 2 1.65 8.79 -12.88
C PHE A 2 1.91 8.01 -14.19
N ILE A 3 1.87 8.67 -15.35
CA ILE A 3 2.01 7.98 -16.66
C ILE A 3 3.42 8.17 -17.28
N GLY A 4 4.30 8.97 -16.65
CA GLY A 4 5.68 9.12 -17.10
C GLY A 4 6.36 10.35 -16.53
N PHE A 5 7.66 10.48 -16.76
CA PHE A 5 8.39 11.71 -16.44
C PHE A 5 7.96 12.84 -17.40
N PRO A 6 7.82 14.09 -16.91
CA PRO A 6 7.61 15.21 -17.79
C PRO A 6 8.85 15.42 -18.68
N GLU A 7 8.61 15.82 -19.93
CA GLU A 7 9.68 16.17 -20.85
C GLU A 7 10.44 17.41 -20.34
N VAL A 8 11.77 17.33 -20.32
CA VAL A 8 12.62 18.44 -19.89
C VAL A 8 12.66 19.48 -21.00
N LYS A 9 12.12 20.67 -20.73
CA LYS A 9 12.20 21.80 -21.67
C LYS A 9 13.56 22.46 -21.56
N GLU A 10 14.47 22.14 -22.47
CA GLU A 10 15.82 22.71 -22.46
C GLU A 10 15.84 24.22 -22.68
N THR A 11 14.82 24.77 -23.34
CA THR A 11 14.71 26.21 -23.65
C THR A 11 14.54 27.12 -22.43
N ILE A 12 14.12 26.56 -21.29
CA ILE A 12 13.99 27.29 -20.02
C ILE A 12 15.16 27.05 -19.08
N LEU A 13 16.12 26.20 -19.46
CA LEU A 13 17.30 25.94 -18.64
C LEU A 13 18.23 27.14 -18.72
N TYR A 14 18.78 27.52 -17.57
CA TYR A 14 19.88 28.47 -17.53
C TYR A 14 21.11 27.87 -18.21
N SER A 15 21.95 28.73 -18.79
CA SER A 15 23.16 28.31 -19.53
C SER A 15 24.19 27.52 -18.73
N PHE A 16 24.09 27.51 -17.39
CA PHE A 16 24.95 26.75 -16.48
C PHE A 16 24.33 25.44 -15.99
N ILE A 17 23.07 25.15 -16.36
CA ILE A 17 22.37 23.91 -16.01
C ILE A 17 22.42 22.98 -17.21
N HIS A 18 23.14 21.87 -17.08
CA HIS A 18 23.13 20.80 -18.08
C HIS A 18 21.92 19.92 -17.87
N ALA A 19 21.16 19.65 -18.94
CA ALA A 19 20.08 18.68 -18.89
C ALA A 19 20.65 17.28 -18.63
N PRO A 20 20.05 16.47 -17.73
CA PRO A 20 20.49 15.10 -17.51
C PRO A 20 20.19 14.24 -18.74
N GLU A 21 21.21 13.57 -19.29
CA GLU A 21 21.05 12.69 -20.47
C GLU A 21 20.23 11.43 -20.16
N HIS A 22 20.29 10.95 -18.91
CA HIS A 22 19.60 9.73 -18.49
C HIS A 22 18.92 9.90 -17.12
N ILE A 23 17.67 9.44 -17.03
CA ILE A 23 16.93 9.35 -15.77
C ILE A 23 17.09 7.93 -15.23
N ASN A 24 17.71 7.80 -14.05
CA ASN A 24 17.83 6.50 -13.39
C ASN A 24 16.51 6.15 -12.67
N THR A 25 15.84 5.09 -13.14
CA THR A 25 14.59 4.57 -12.56
C THR A 25 14.80 3.34 -11.69
N LEU A 26 16.05 3.04 -11.30
CA LEU A 26 16.36 1.95 -10.39
C LEU A 26 16.17 2.38 -8.93
N PHE A 27 15.13 1.86 -8.29
CA PHE A 27 14.95 1.91 -6.86
C PHE A 27 16.00 1.04 -6.15
N LEU A 28 16.71 1.65 -5.18
CA LEU A 28 17.83 1.05 -4.45
C LEU A 28 18.95 0.48 -5.34
N GLY A 29 19.03 0.91 -6.60
CA GLY A 29 20.00 0.41 -7.58
C GLY A 29 19.71 -0.97 -8.17
N VAL A 30 18.60 -1.63 -7.78
CA VAL A 30 18.31 -3.02 -8.17
C VAL A 30 16.92 -3.23 -8.77
N ILE A 31 15.93 -2.37 -8.46
CA ILE A 31 14.54 -2.59 -8.87
C ILE A 31 14.09 -1.48 -9.81
N ASP A 32 13.83 -1.78 -11.08
CA ASP A 32 13.21 -0.80 -11.99
C ASP A 32 11.76 -0.50 -11.57
N ILE A 33 11.49 0.76 -11.29
CA ILE A 33 10.16 1.25 -10.91
C ILE A 33 9.41 1.87 -12.09
N SER A 34 10.07 2.15 -13.22
CA SER A 34 9.44 2.76 -14.39
C SER A 34 8.36 1.84 -14.96
N GLY A 35 8.70 0.56 -15.15
CA GLY A 35 7.82 -0.45 -15.72
C GLY A 35 7.02 -1.25 -14.70
N LYS A 36 6.55 -2.43 -15.12
CA LYS A 36 5.83 -3.36 -14.25
C LYS A 36 6.83 -4.13 -13.39
N SER A 37 6.59 -4.19 -12.08
CA SER A 37 7.44 -4.92 -11.15
C SER A 37 6.64 -5.97 -10.39
N LEU A 38 6.87 -7.25 -10.70
CA LEU A 38 6.21 -8.37 -10.01
C LEU A 38 6.61 -8.38 -8.52
N PHE A 39 7.89 -8.17 -8.23
CA PHE A 39 8.42 -8.14 -6.88
C PHE A 39 7.74 -7.07 -6.01
N LEU A 40 7.69 -5.83 -6.48
CA LEU A 40 7.02 -4.74 -5.73
C LEU A 40 5.52 -4.97 -5.61
N SER A 41 4.88 -5.52 -6.64
CA SER A 41 3.43 -5.80 -6.60
C SER A 41 3.09 -6.86 -5.56
N LEU A 42 3.93 -7.90 -5.43
CA LEU A 42 3.77 -8.94 -4.43
C LEU A 42 3.95 -8.38 -3.01
N LEU A 43 5.01 -7.59 -2.80
CA LEU A 43 5.24 -6.92 -1.51
C LEU A 43 4.10 -5.96 -1.15
N ALA A 44 3.60 -5.18 -2.10
CA ALA A 44 2.47 -4.28 -1.89
C ALA A 44 1.23 -5.04 -1.42
N ALA A 45 0.90 -6.16 -2.07
CA ALA A 45 -0.23 -6.99 -1.70
C ALA A 45 -0.08 -7.61 -0.30
N LEU A 46 1.10 -8.13 0.02
CA LEU A 46 1.40 -8.64 1.36
C LEU A 46 1.29 -7.54 2.42
N ALA A 47 1.76 -6.33 2.12
CA ALA A 47 1.63 -5.18 3.01
C ALA A 47 0.17 -4.76 3.20
N THR A 48 -0.66 -4.78 2.14
CA THR A 48 -2.10 -4.54 2.23
C THR A 48 -2.79 -5.57 3.12
N TYR A 49 -2.45 -6.86 2.95
CA TYR A 49 -2.99 -7.91 3.81
C TYR A 49 -2.61 -7.67 5.28
N PHE A 50 -1.35 -7.32 5.54
CA PHE A 50 -0.88 -7.05 6.89
C PHE A 50 -1.57 -5.84 7.52
N GLN A 51 -1.69 -4.74 6.79
CA GLN A 51 -2.42 -3.55 7.23
C GLN A 51 -3.88 -3.88 7.58
N LEU A 52 -4.60 -4.56 6.69
CA LEU A 52 -5.98 -4.98 6.95
C LEU A 52 -6.10 -5.94 8.13
N HIS A 53 -5.13 -6.83 8.31
CA HIS A 53 -5.12 -7.76 9.43
C HIS A 53 -4.94 -7.04 10.76
N VAL A 54 -4.00 -6.08 10.83
CA VAL A 54 -3.79 -5.22 11.99
C VAL A 54 -5.04 -4.39 12.27
N SER A 55 -5.67 -3.82 11.23
CA SER A 55 -6.89 -3.01 11.36
C SER A 55 -8.09 -3.79 11.84
N SER A 56 -8.32 -4.99 11.27
CA SER A 56 -9.46 -5.83 11.61
C SER A 56 -9.45 -6.31 13.07
N ASN A 57 -8.27 -6.45 13.69
CA ASN A 57 -8.17 -6.84 15.11
C ASN A 57 -8.69 -5.76 16.09
N SER A 58 -9.07 -4.57 15.60
CA SER A 58 -9.74 -3.56 16.44
C SER A 58 -11.25 -3.78 16.57
N ASN A 59 -11.85 -4.53 15.65
CA ASN A 59 -13.29 -4.77 15.65
C ASN A 59 -13.58 -6.00 16.52
N LYS A 60 -14.23 -5.77 17.66
CA LYS A 60 -14.66 -6.82 18.61
C LYS A 60 -15.29 -8.00 17.86
N VAL A 61 -14.82 -9.21 18.18
CA VAL A 61 -15.47 -10.46 17.79
C VAL A 61 -16.91 -10.39 18.34
N PRO A 62 -17.96 -10.55 17.50
CA PRO A 62 -19.32 -10.63 18.00
C PRO A 62 -19.42 -11.79 19.00
N SER A 63 -20.02 -11.53 20.16
CA SER A 63 -20.30 -12.56 21.16
C SER A 63 -21.03 -13.74 20.49
N PRO A 64 -20.72 -15.01 20.83
CA PRO A 64 -21.41 -16.19 20.27
C PRO A 64 -22.92 -16.21 20.53
N SER A 65 -23.43 -15.32 21.40
CA SER A 65 -24.77 -15.38 21.96
C SER A 65 -25.83 -14.54 21.23
N ALA A 66 -25.51 -13.85 20.13
CA ALA A 66 -26.51 -13.13 19.34
C ALA A 66 -26.10 -13.11 17.86
N SER A 67 -26.43 -14.17 17.12
CA SER A 67 -26.22 -14.24 15.68
C SER A 67 -27.36 -13.52 14.94
N SER A 68 -27.34 -12.18 14.93
CA SER A 68 -28.23 -11.42 14.05
C SER A 68 -27.79 -11.61 12.59
N PHE A 69 -28.73 -11.51 11.63
CA PHE A 69 -28.40 -11.51 10.20
C PHE A 69 -27.37 -10.42 9.85
N GLY A 70 -27.43 -9.26 10.53
CA GLY A 70 -26.48 -8.17 10.36
C GLY A 70 -25.04 -8.51 10.77
N ASP A 71 -24.85 -9.34 11.80
CA ASP A 71 -23.52 -9.75 12.27
C ASP A 71 -22.86 -10.70 11.26
N ASN A 72 -23.64 -11.62 10.70
CA ASN A 72 -23.18 -12.54 9.65
C ASN A 72 -22.79 -11.77 8.36
N LEU A 73 -23.55 -10.72 8.01
CA LEU A 73 -23.21 -9.86 6.89
C LEU A 73 -21.91 -9.10 7.16
N THR A 74 -21.72 -8.57 8.36
CA THR A 74 -20.49 -7.84 8.74
C THR A 74 -19.25 -8.75 8.70
N ILE A 75 -19.35 -9.97 9.23
CA ILE A 75 -18.26 -10.95 9.21
C ILE A 75 -17.87 -11.32 7.77
N SER A 76 -18.86 -11.50 6.89
CA SER A 76 -18.58 -11.87 5.49
C SER A 76 -17.90 -10.72 4.72
N MET A 77 -18.35 -9.47 4.91
CA MET A 77 -17.71 -8.28 4.36
C MET A 77 -16.26 -8.14 4.85
N GLN A 78 -16.00 -8.32 6.14
CA GLN A 78 -14.66 -8.24 6.70
C GLN A 78 -13.72 -9.32 6.13
N LYS A 79 -14.20 -10.56 5.95
CA LYS A 79 -13.41 -11.62 5.29
C LYS A 79 -13.10 -11.27 3.84
N GLN A 80 -14.09 -10.78 3.09
CA GLN A 80 -13.88 -10.38 1.71
C GLN A 80 -12.82 -9.28 1.62
N MET A 81 -12.91 -8.24 2.47
CA MET A 81 -11.89 -7.20 2.52
C MET A 81 -10.50 -7.79 2.79
N LYS A 82 -10.37 -8.67 3.77
CA LYS A 82 -9.08 -9.24 4.17
C LYS A 82 -8.40 -10.06 3.07
N TYR A 83 -9.14 -10.84 2.28
CA TYR A 83 -8.54 -11.77 1.32
C TYR A 83 -8.62 -11.30 -0.15
N PHE A 84 -9.70 -10.63 -0.53
CA PHE A 84 -9.90 -10.18 -1.91
C PHE A 84 -9.11 -8.91 -2.23
N PHE A 85 -9.06 -7.93 -1.32
CA PHE A 85 -8.36 -6.68 -1.61
C PHE A 85 -6.86 -6.85 -1.83
N PRO A 86 -6.12 -7.67 -1.07
CA PRO A 86 -4.70 -7.90 -1.35
C PRO A 86 -4.47 -8.46 -2.75
N LEU A 87 -5.33 -9.38 -3.21
CA LEU A 87 -5.27 -9.92 -4.56
C LEU A 87 -5.53 -8.83 -5.61
N LEU A 88 -6.56 -8.01 -5.41
CA LEU A 88 -6.87 -6.89 -6.28
C LEU A 88 -5.70 -5.89 -6.34
N MET A 89 -5.09 -5.60 -5.19
CA MET A 89 -3.96 -4.68 -5.05
C MET A 89 -2.72 -5.19 -5.80
N PHE A 90 -2.46 -6.49 -5.78
CA PHE A 90 -1.42 -7.12 -6.58
C PHE A 90 -1.63 -6.83 -8.07
N PHE A 91 -2.84 -7.08 -8.60
CA PHE A 91 -3.13 -6.88 -10.01
C PHE A 91 -3.04 -5.40 -10.42
N ILE A 92 -3.55 -4.49 -9.61
CA ILE A 92 -3.48 -3.04 -9.87
C ILE A 92 -2.03 -2.59 -9.93
N SER A 93 -1.22 -2.94 -8.92
CA SER A 93 0.19 -2.55 -8.86
C SER A 93 0.98 -3.13 -10.04
N TYR A 94 0.70 -4.38 -10.40
CA TYR A 94 1.40 -5.05 -11.50
C TYR A 94 1.03 -4.48 -12.88
N LYS A 95 -0.21 -4.05 -13.07
CA LYS A 95 -0.68 -3.54 -14.36
C LYS A 95 -0.25 -2.10 -14.62
N ILE A 96 -0.22 -1.25 -13.59
CA ILE A 96 0.04 0.18 -13.75
C ILE A 96 1.55 0.47 -13.83
N SER A 97 2.30 0.31 -12.72
CA SER A 97 3.75 0.54 -12.66
C SER A 97 4.30 0.16 -11.27
N GLY A 98 5.60 -0.15 -11.22
CA GLY A 98 6.35 -0.41 -10.00
C GLY A 98 6.33 0.76 -9.02
N VAL A 99 6.25 2.01 -9.50
CA VAL A 99 6.06 3.19 -8.64
C VAL A 99 4.80 3.05 -7.78
N ILE A 100 3.69 2.60 -8.37
CA ILE A 100 2.43 2.39 -7.64
C ILE A 100 2.62 1.29 -6.58
N GLY A 101 3.25 0.18 -6.95
CA GLY A 101 3.55 -0.91 -6.01
C GLY A 101 4.38 -0.42 -4.82
N LEU A 102 5.43 0.37 -5.08
CA LEU A 102 6.29 0.93 -4.03
C LEU A 102 5.50 1.90 -3.11
N TYR A 103 4.71 2.79 -3.69
CA TYR A 103 3.87 3.73 -2.94
C TYR A 103 2.91 3.01 -1.98
N PHE A 104 2.22 1.98 -2.47
CA PHE A 104 1.29 1.22 -1.64
C PHE A 104 2.01 0.38 -0.59
N LEU A 105 3.17 -0.19 -0.92
CA LEU A 105 4.01 -0.90 0.05
C LEU A 105 4.38 0.01 1.22
N THR A 106 4.94 1.20 0.95
CA THR A 106 5.37 2.13 2.01
C THR A 106 4.19 2.64 2.83
N THR A 107 3.09 2.99 2.16
CA THR A 107 1.88 3.53 2.82
C THR A 107 1.23 2.49 3.73
N ASN A 108 1.07 1.25 3.26
CA ASN A 108 0.46 0.19 4.05
C ASN A 108 1.34 -0.21 5.23
N LEU A 109 2.66 -0.29 5.03
CA LEU A 109 3.60 -0.60 6.11
C LEU A 109 3.59 0.48 7.18
N PHE A 110 3.66 1.76 6.80
CA PHE A 110 3.62 2.86 7.74
C PHE A 110 2.28 2.91 8.51
N SER A 111 1.16 2.74 7.80
CA SER A 111 -0.16 2.71 8.42
C SER A 111 -0.31 1.57 9.43
N ALA A 112 0.18 0.37 9.10
CA ALA A 112 0.18 -0.77 10.01
C ALA A 112 1.05 -0.53 11.25
N LEU A 113 2.24 0.06 11.07
CA LEU A 113 3.12 0.41 12.18
C LEU A 113 2.51 1.49 13.08
N GLN A 114 1.94 2.54 12.50
CA GLN A 114 1.22 3.59 13.23
C GLN A 114 0.08 2.98 14.05
N GLU A 115 -0.72 2.11 13.44
CA GLU A 115 -1.84 1.48 14.12
C GLU A 115 -1.38 0.59 15.29
N LEU A 116 -0.32 -0.20 15.11
CA LEU A 116 0.26 -1.00 16.19
C LEU A 116 0.78 -0.13 17.33
N TYR A 117 1.45 0.98 17.01
CA TYR A 117 1.96 1.94 18.00
C TYR A 117 0.80 2.55 18.80
N VAL A 118 -0.20 3.10 18.11
CA VAL A 118 -1.38 3.72 18.75
C VAL A 118 -2.14 2.72 19.61
N LYS A 119 -2.37 1.49 19.12
CA LYS A 119 -3.05 0.44 19.90
C LYS A 119 -2.33 0.07 21.18
N ARG A 120 -0.98 0.04 21.16
CA ARG A 120 -0.18 -0.20 22.36
C ARG A 120 -0.36 0.94 23.37
N HIS A 121 -0.30 2.19 22.94
CA HIS A 121 -0.48 3.34 23.83
C HIS A 121 -1.89 3.45 24.39
N LEU A 122 -2.93 3.24 23.59
CA LEU A 122 -4.31 3.29 24.07
C LEU A 122 -4.63 2.17 25.07
N LYS A 123 -4.08 0.97 24.89
CA LYS A 123 -4.19 -0.11 25.90
C LYS A 123 -3.53 0.27 27.21
N THR A 124 -2.39 0.97 27.19
CA THR A 124 -1.70 1.41 28.41
C THR A 124 -2.46 2.51 29.16
N VAL A 125 -3.20 3.37 28.45
CA VAL A 125 -3.95 4.48 29.06
C VAL A 125 -5.32 4.05 29.61
N GLN A 126 -5.89 2.94 29.14
CA GLN A 126 -7.16 2.39 29.62
C GLN A 126 -7.02 1.29 30.70
N VAL A 127 -5.85 1.16 31.32
CA VAL A 127 -5.60 0.30 32.51
C VAL A 127 -5.38 1.21 33.72
#